data_AF-A0A356PDA5-F1
#
_entry.id   AF-A0A356PDA5-F1
#
_cell.length_a   1.000
_cell.length_b   1.000
_cell.length_c   1.000
_cell.angle_alpha   90.00
_cell.angle_beta   90.00
_cell.angle_gamma   90.00
#
_symmetry.space_group_name_H-M   'P 1'
#
loop_
_entity.id
_entity.type
_entity.pdbx_description
1 polymer ?
#
loop_
_entity_poly.entity_id
_entity_poly.type
_entity_poly.pdbx_seq_one_letter_code
_entity_poly.pdbx_strand_id
1 'polypeptide(L)'
;MKKSLTILTIFLLLSTTLLGCNPKQLSNLPSLPSSNIPYTENGLSYMAKVDAKSFYFYKDGQWQKEFIKGVNMGVGVPGKFPGEMAVTKDEYLRWFKYIGDMKANTLRVYTILSPVFYDAFYEYNQTAKNKIFLIQGLWINEDDMLKYQNAYAPQILDTMKEDTKKIIGVLHGNTTIAPEPGHASGTYTKD
;
A
#
# COMPACT_ATOMS: atom_id res chain seq x y z
N MET A 1 -62.45 -43.25 -28.80
CA MET A 1 -61.64 -42.21 -29.47
C MET A 1 -60.82 -41.49 -28.41
N LYS A 2 -59.47 -41.48 -28.58
CA LYS A 2 -58.47 -40.43 -28.25
C LYS A 2 -58.71 -39.57 -26.98
N LYS A 3 -57.78 -39.37 -26.03
CA LYS A 3 -56.33 -39.63 -25.92
C LYS A 3 -55.93 -39.42 -24.45
N SER A 4 -55.13 -40.34 -23.92
CA SER A 4 -54.26 -40.15 -22.75
C SER A 4 -53.13 -39.16 -23.11
N LEU A 5 -52.46 -38.65 -22.06
CA LEU A 5 -51.09 -38.13 -22.06
C LEU A 5 -50.95 -36.66 -22.46
N THR A 6 -50.71 -35.75 -21.48
CA THR A 6 -49.62 -34.75 -21.47
C THR A 6 -49.59 -34.01 -20.11
N ILE A 7 -49.19 -34.69 -19.04
CA ILE A 7 -48.65 -34.05 -17.82
C ILE A 7 -47.33 -34.77 -17.55
N LEU A 8 -46.22 -34.36 -18.19
CA LEU A 8 -44.85 -34.61 -17.67
C LEU A 8 -43.66 -33.97 -18.44
N THR A 9 -43.84 -33.03 -19.37
CA THR A 9 -42.71 -32.66 -20.26
C THR A 9 -42.07 -31.29 -20.02
N ILE A 10 -42.42 -30.55 -18.95
CA ILE A 10 -41.82 -29.20 -18.72
C ILE A 10 -40.92 -29.12 -17.46
N PHE A 11 -40.70 -30.24 -16.74
CA PHE A 11 -39.82 -30.24 -15.56
C PHE A 11 -38.47 -30.97 -15.74
N LEU A 12 -38.12 -31.40 -16.96
CA LEU A 12 -36.88 -32.17 -17.21
C LEU A 12 -35.84 -31.48 -18.11
N LEU A 13 -36.01 -30.19 -18.42
CA LEU A 13 -35.06 -29.44 -19.28
C LEU A 13 -34.29 -28.32 -18.57
N LEU A 14 -34.48 -28.13 -17.26
CA LEU A 14 -33.68 -27.18 -16.48
C LEU A 14 -32.66 -27.83 -15.51
N SER A 15 -32.56 -29.15 -15.48
CA SER A 15 -31.65 -29.87 -14.57
C SER A 15 -30.41 -30.49 -15.22
N THR A 16 -30.21 -30.34 -16.54
CA THR A 16 -29.13 -31.05 -17.27
C THR A 16 -27.99 -30.19 -17.83
N THR A 17 -27.93 -28.88 -17.57
CA THR A 17 -26.74 -28.05 -17.88
C THR A 17 -25.88 -27.70 -16.66
N LEU A 18 -26.05 -28.40 -15.54
CA LEU A 18 -25.21 -28.25 -14.33
C LEU A 18 -24.21 -29.39 -14.10
N LEU A 19 -24.14 -30.40 -14.98
CA LEU A 19 -23.05 -31.38 -14.98
C LEU A 19 -21.97 -30.98 -16.00
N GLY A 20 -21.20 -29.96 -15.65
CA GLY A 20 -20.08 -29.50 -16.48
C GLY A 20 -19.16 -28.49 -15.80
N CYS A 21 -19.57 -27.87 -14.68
CA CYS A 21 -18.66 -27.09 -13.85
C CYS A 21 -17.83 -28.04 -12.98
N ASN A 22 -16.70 -28.48 -13.53
CA ASN A 22 -15.65 -29.08 -12.73
C ASN A 22 -15.19 -28.04 -11.69
N PRO A 23 -15.31 -28.27 -10.36
CA PRO A 23 -14.92 -27.27 -9.35
C PRO A 23 -13.44 -26.86 -9.42
N LYS A 24 -12.61 -27.67 -10.09
CA LYS A 24 -11.20 -27.36 -10.41
C LYS A 24 -11.02 -26.27 -11.49
N GLN A 25 -12.08 -25.93 -12.24
CA GLN A 25 -12.03 -24.89 -13.27
C GLN A 25 -12.40 -23.51 -12.69
N LEU A 26 -13.20 -23.48 -11.62
CA LEU A 26 -13.53 -22.26 -10.89
C LEU A 26 -12.33 -21.72 -10.07
N SER A 27 -11.42 -22.60 -9.64
CA SER A 27 -10.17 -22.24 -8.96
C SER A 27 -9.10 -21.64 -9.88
N ASN A 28 -9.32 -21.69 -11.21
CA ASN A 28 -8.37 -21.20 -12.22
C ASN A 28 -8.78 -19.85 -12.85
N LEU A 29 -9.85 -19.23 -12.34
CA LEU A 29 -10.11 -17.82 -12.66
C LEU A 29 -8.98 -16.99 -12.05
N PRO A 30 -8.35 -16.07 -12.80
CA PRO A 30 -7.49 -15.06 -12.19
C PRO A 30 -8.31 -14.40 -11.09
N SER A 31 -7.85 -14.48 -9.84
CA SER A 31 -8.42 -13.67 -8.76
C SER A 31 -8.42 -12.23 -9.26
N LEU A 32 -9.60 -11.60 -9.32
CA LEU A 32 -9.70 -10.17 -9.54
C LEU A 32 -8.71 -9.48 -8.58
N PRO A 33 -7.96 -8.46 -9.01
CA PRO A 33 -7.05 -7.76 -8.10
C PRO A 33 -7.86 -7.37 -6.88
N SER A 34 -7.43 -7.88 -5.72
CA SER A 34 -8.12 -7.64 -4.46
C SER A 34 -8.28 -6.14 -4.30
N SER A 35 -9.53 -5.68 -4.31
CA SER A 35 -9.83 -4.36 -3.77
C SER A 35 -9.46 -4.47 -2.30
N ASN A 36 -8.36 -3.80 -1.92
CA ASN A 36 -7.93 -3.74 -0.54
C ASN A 36 -8.89 -2.79 0.19
N ILE A 37 -10.13 -3.23 0.38
CA ILE A 37 -11.09 -2.50 1.21
C ILE A 37 -10.54 -2.59 2.63
N PRO A 38 -10.15 -1.47 3.25
CA PRO A 38 -9.65 -1.48 4.61
C PRO A 38 -10.74 -1.99 5.57
N TYR A 39 -10.31 -2.66 6.64
CA TYR A 39 -11.22 -3.09 7.67
C TYR A 39 -11.73 -1.86 8.42
N THR A 40 -13.04 -1.77 8.62
CA THR A 40 -13.68 -0.65 9.32
C THR A 40 -14.38 -1.12 10.59
N GLU A 41 -14.06 -0.50 11.72
CA GLU A 41 -14.66 -0.77 13.02
C GLU A 41 -14.72 0.52 13.84
N ASN A 42 -15.86 0.79 14.48
CA ASN A 42 -16.07 1.98 15.32
C ASN A 42 -15.70 3.31 14.62
N GLY A 43 -15.93 3.39 13.30
CA GLY A 43 -15.59 4.57 12.49
C GLY A 43 -14.10 4.71 12.12
N LEU A 44 -13.25 3.77 12.52
CA LEU A 44 -11.83 3.73 12.15
C LEU A 44 -11.62 2.75 11.01
N SER A 45 -10.87 3.17 9.99
CA SER A 45 -10.51 2.34 8.84
C SER A 45 -9.01 2.06 8.83
N TYR A 46 -8.62 0.78 8.80
CA TYR A 46 -7.22 0.38 8.86
C TYR A 46 -6.98 -0.96 8.16
N MET A 47 -5.78 -1.14 7.62
CA MET A 47 -5.41 -2.35 6.87
C MET A 47 -4.43 -3.27 7.61
N ALA A 48 -3.84 -2.79 8.71
CA ALA A 48 -2.83 -3.51 9.47
C ALA A 48 -3.10 -3.42 10.96
N LYS A 49 -2.82 -4.51 11.68
CA LYS A 49 -2.82 -4.54 13.15
C LYS A 49 -1.71 -5.45 13.67
N VAL A 50 -1.42 -5.34 14.95
CA VAL A 50 -0.42 -6.17 15.63
C VAL A 50 -1.01 -6.81 16.87
N ASP A 51 -0.47 -7.96 17.25
CA ASP A 51 -0.61 -8.50 18.59
C ASP A 51 0.78 -8.56 19.28
N ALA A 52 0.90 -9.29 20.38
CA ALA A 52 2.15 -9.42 21.12
C ALA A 52 3.32 -10.04 20.32
N LYS A 53 3.07 -10.73 19.20
CA LYS A 53 4.08 -11.53 18.48
C LYS A 53 4.04 -11.39 16.96
N SER A 54 2.98 -10.84 16.38
CA SER A 54 2.71 -10.95 14.94
C SER A 54 2.12 -9.68 14.35
N PHE A 55 2.41 -9.47 13.06
CA PHE A 55 1.73 -8.49 12.21
C PHE A 55 0.60 -9.17 11.45
N TYR A 56 -0.50 -8.45 11.26
CA TYR A 56 -1.64 -8.89 10.48
C TYR A 56 -2.04 -7.84 9.47
N PHE A 57 -2.41 -8.28 8.27
CA PHE A 57 -2.96 -7.43 7.24
C PHE A 57 -4.34 -7.94 6.85
N TYR A 58 -5.27 -7.01 6.61
CA TYR A 58 -6.60 -7.35 6.14
C TYR A 58 -6.56 -7.55 4.62
N LYS A 59 -6.77 -8.79 4.17
CA LYS A 59 -6.73 -9.20 2.77
C LYS A 59 -7.84 -10.20 2.50
N ASP A 60 -8.52 -10.05 1.38
CA ASP A 60 -9.59 -10.97 0.95
C ASP A 60 -10.68 -11.19 2.02
N GLY A 61 -11.02 -10.12 2.75
CA GLY A 61 -12.06 -10.14 3.78
C GLY A 61 -11.63 -10.73 5.13
N GLN A 62 -10.35 -11.10 5.31
CA GLN A 62 -9.85 -11.75 6.52
C GLN A 62 -8.51 -11.20 7.01
N TRP A 63 -8.27 -11.31 8.32
CA TRP A 63 -6.98 -10.97 8.92
C TRP A 63 -5.98 -12.09 8.66
N GLN A 64 -4.94 -11.79 7.89
CA GLN A 64 -3.87 -12.75 7.56
C GLN A 64 -2.61 -12.37 8.32
N LYS A 65 -2.01 -13.35 9.00
CA LYS A 65 -0.70 -13.18 9.64
C LYS A 65 0.37 -13.01 8.56
N GLU A 66 1.21 -12.00 8.72
CA GLU A 66 2.23 -11.65 7.75
C GLU A 66 3.60 -11.53 8.41
N PHE A 67 4.63 -11.92 7.67
CA PHE A 67 6.01 -11.67 8.02
C PHE A 67 6.53 -10.48 7.20
N ILE A 68 7.00 -9.43 7.87
CA ILE A 68 7.54 -8.25 7.19
C ILE A 68 8.92 -8.60 6.64
N LYS A 69 9.04 -8.62 5.31
CA LYS A 69 10.31 -8.81 4.59
C LYS A 69 10.45 -7.67 3.60
N GLY A 70 11.34 -6.75 3.92
CA GLY A 70 11.38 -5.48 3.21
C GLY A 70 12.77 -4.95 2.91
N VAL A 71 12.76 -3.83 2.19
CA VAL A 71 13.94 -3.07 1.80
C VAL A 71 13.83 -1.68 2.41
N ASN A 72 14.94 -1.17 2.93
CA ASN A 72 15.06 0.25 3.27
C ASN A 72 15.54 1.02 2.04
N MET A 73 14.93 2.15 1.75
CA MET A 73 15.29 2.97 0.60
C MET A 73 15.46 4.43 1.00
N GLY A 74 16.55 5.03 0.52
CA GLY A 74 16.82 6.46 0.62
C GLY A 74 16.71 7.16 -0.74
N VAL A 75 17.28 8.36 -0.82
CA VAL A 75 17.26 9.23 -2.01
C VAL A 75 18.60 9.31 -2.74
N GLY A 76 19.57 8.46 -2.35
CA GLY A 76 20.93 8.52 -2.85
C GLY A 76 21.02 8.10 -4.32
N VAL A 77 21.49 9.01 -5.17
CA VAL A 77 21.92 8.73 -6.55
C VAL A 77 23.42 9.03 -6.64
N PRO A 78 24.24 8.15 -7.25
CA PRO A 78 25.66 8.42 -7.42
C PRO A 78 25.93 9.77 -8.09
N GLY A 79 26.79 10.59 -7.48
CA GLY A 79 27.12 11.93 -7.98
C GLY A 79 26.09 13.02 -7.69
N LYS A 80 25.10 12.75 -6.84
CA LYS A 80 24.04 13.69 -6.45
C LYS A 80 23.94 13.85 -4.94
N PHE A 81 23.65 15.07 -4.48
CA PHE A 81 23.37 15.29 -3.08
C PHE A 81 21.96 14.77 -2.73
N PRO A 82 21.75 14.11 -1.57
CA PRO A 82 20.44 13.59 -1.17
C PRO A 82 19.29 14.62 -1.27
N GLY A 83 19.56 15.87 -0.90
CA GLY A 83 18.59 16.97 -0.98
C GLY A 83 18.18 17.40 -2.39
N GLU A 84 18.88 16.95 -3.45
CA GLU A 84 18.48 17.24 -4.83
C GLU A 84 17.27 16.41 -5.29
N MET A 85 16.90 15.36 -4.55
CA MET A 85 15.79 14.47 -4.91
C MET A 85 15.87 13.96 -6.36
N ALA A 86 17.09 13.63 -6.80
CA ALA A 86 17.42 13.40 -8.21
C ALA A 86 16.88 12.08 -8.80
N VAL A 87 16.27 11.21 -7.99
CA VAL A 87 15.72 9.93 -8.45
C VAL A 87 14.51 10.18 -9.36
N THR A 88 14.55 9.63 -10.56
CA THR A 88 13.48 9.75 -11.55
C THR A 88 12.36 8.71 -11.33
N LYS A 89 11.19 8.95 -11.95
CA LYS A 89 10.05 8.02 -11.89
C LYS A 89 10.42 6.63 -12.41
N ASP A 90 11.12 6.57 -13.54
CA ASP A 90 11.53 5.32 -14.19
C ASP A 90 12.51 4.52 -13.33
N GLU A 91 13.40 5.22 -12.61
CA GLU A 91 14.29 4.58 -11.63
C GLU A 91 13.52 3.96 -10.47
N TYR A 92 12.56 4.70 -9.90
CA TYR A 92 11.69 4.15 -8.86
C TYR A 92 10.88 2.95 -9.34
N LEU A 93 10.24 3.03 -10.51
CA LEU A 93 9.48 1.91 -11.09
C LEU A 93 10.36 0.68 -11.29
N ARG A 94 11.58 0.87 -11.81
CA ARG A 94 12.57 -0.21 -11.97
C ARG A 94 12.95 -0.82 -10.61
N TRP A 95 13.19 0.00 -9.59
CA TRP A 95 13.53 -0.48 -8.25
C TRP A 95 12.37 -1.22 -7.58
N PHE A 96 11.13 -0.71 -7.67
CA PHE A 96 9.96 -1.41 -7.14
C PHE A 96 9.75 -2.75 -7.82
N LYS A 97 9.99 -2.83 -9.13
CA LYS A 97 9.99 -4.11 -9.84
C LYS A 97 11.00 -5.09 -9.24
N TYR A 98 12.24 -4.67 -9.00
CA TYR A 98 13.25 -5.54 -8.38
C TYR A 98 12.87 -5.99 -6.95
N ILE A 99 12.32 -5.07 -6.15
CA ILE A 99 11.82 -5.37 -4.80
C ILE A 99 10.68 -6.40 -4.84
N GLY A 100 9.75 -6.25 -5.78
CA GLY A 100 8.68 -7.22 -6.01
C GLY A 100 9.17 -8.57 -6.53
N ASP A 101 10.14 -8.58 -7.44
CA ASP A 101 10.73 -9.78 -8.04
C ASP A 101 11.42 -10.64 -6.97
N MET A 102 12.12 -10.02 -6.01
CA MET A 102 12.70 -10.70 -4.85
C MET A 102 11.69 -11.11 -3.76
N LYS A 103 10.39 -10.91 -4.02
CA LYS A 103 9.28 -11.25 -3.11
C LYS A 103 9.33 -10.50 -1.78
N ALA A 104 9.90 -9.31 -1.73
CA ALA A 104 9.71 -8.41 -0.59
C ALA A 104 8.27 -7.88 -0.60
N ASN A 105 7.69 -7.68 0.59
CA ASN A 105 6.32 -7.19 0.76
C ASN A 105 6.26 -5.81 1.41
N THR A 106 7.41 -5.22 1.77
CA THR A 106 7.44 -3.93 2.47
C THR A 106 8.63 -3.09 2.01
N LEU A 107 8.40 -1.80 1.89
CA LEU A 107 9.39 -0.77 1.63
C LEU A 107 9.37 0.20 2.80
N ARG A 108 10.53 0.53 3.35
CA ARG A 108 10.67 1.58 4.35
C ARG A 108 11.43 2.76 3.74
N VAL A 109 10.88 3.96 3.92
CA VAL A 109 11.57 5.23 3.64
C VAL A 109 11.76 5.99 4.94
N TYR A 110 12.79 6.82 5.01
CA TYR A 110 13.20 7.47 6.26
C TYR A 110 12.50 8.81 6.53
N THR A 111 12.03 9.45 5.47
CA THR A 111 11.40 10.78 5.49
C THR A 111 10.45 10.91 4.29
N ILE A 112 9.80 12.07 4.15
CA ILE A 112 9.00 12.40 2.96
C ILE A 112 9.93 12.48 1.74
N LEU A 113 9.58 11.76 0.67
CA LEU A 113 10.30 11.80 -0.60
C LEU A 113 9.61 12.74 -1.60
N SER A 114 10.19 12.98 -2.77
CA SER A 114 9.55 13.81 -3.79
C SER A 114 8.21 13.21 -4.25
N PRO A 115 7.26 14.02 -4.77
CA PRO A 115 5.98 13.52 -5.29
C PRO A 115 6.13 12.39 -6.32
N VAL A 116 7.22 12.44 -7.11
CA VAL A 116 7.56 11.42 -8.10
C VAL A 116 7.69 10.02 -7.51
N PHE A 117 8.20 9.90 -6.27
CA PHE A 117 8.27 8.62 -5.57
C PHE A 117 6.86 8.04 -5.32
N TYR A 118 5.94 8.85 -4.79
CA TYR A 118 4.58 8.42 -4.46
C TYR A 118 3.77 8.12 -5.73
N ASP A 119 3.97 8.90 -6.80
CA ASP A 119 3.39 8.62 -8.12
C ASP A 119 3.86 7.28 -8.67
N ALA A 120 5.16 6.99 -8.63
CA ALA A 120 5.71 5.72 -9.07
C ALA A 120 5.24 4.54 -8.19
N PHE A 121 5.14 4.76 -6.87
CA PHE A 121 4.75 3.72 -5.92
C PHE A 121 3.28 3.31 -6.12
N TYR A 122 2.41 4.31 -6.28
CA TYR A 122 1.02 4.11 -6.66
C TYR A 122 0.92 3.34 -7.98
N GLU A 123 1.58 3.81 -9.04
CA GLU A 123 1.53 3.18 -10.36
C GLU A 123 1.98 1.72 -10.35
N TYR A 124 3.09 1.42 -9.68
CA TYR A 124 3.57 0.05 -9.50
C TYR A 124 2.51 -0.82 -8.81
N ASN A 125 1.95 -0.36 -7.68
CA ASN A 125 1.02 -1.15 -6.88
C ASN A 125 -0.36 -1.36 -7.55
N GLN A 126 -0.74 -0.53 -8.54
CA GLN A 126 -1.97 -0.72 -9.31
C GLN A 126 -1.95 -1.97 -10.20
N THR A 127 -0.77 -2.41 -10.62
CA THR A 127 -0.62 -3.56 -11.54
C THR A 127 0.15 -4.73 -10.92
N ALA A 128 0.82 -4.51 -9.79
CA ALA A 128 1.58 -5.55 -9.10
C ALA A 128 0.69 -6.67 -8.56
N LYS A 129 1.02 -7.93 -8.91
CA LYS A 129 0.38 -9.12 -8.31
C LYS A 129 0.56 -9.17 -6.80
N ASN A 130 1.76 -8.81 -6.34
CA ASN A 130 2.07 -8.67 -4.91
C ASN A 130 2.37 -7.20 -4.66
N LYS A 131 1.41 -6.50 -4.08
CA LYS A 131 1.59 -5.10 -3.67
C LYS A 131 2.64 -5.00 -2.57
N ILE A 132 3.38 -3.90 -2.57
CA ILE A 132 4.38 -3.56 -1.55
C ILE A 132 3.71 -2.61 -0.55
N PHE A 133 3.84 -2.89 0.74
CA PHE A 133 3.41 -1.99 1.81
C PHE A 133 4.48 -0.92 2.08
N LEU A 134 4.06 0.29 2.44
CA LEU A 134 4.96 1.38 2.81
C LEU A 134 5.03 1.53 4.33
N ILE A 135 6.24 1.56 4.88
CA ILE A 135 6.53 2.09 6.22
C ILE A 135 7.13 3.49 6.01
N GLN A 136 6.30 4.50 6.27
CA GLN A 136 6.70 5.90 6.14
C GLN A 136 7.42 6.36 7.42
N GLY A 137 8.69 6.73 7.27
CA GLY A 137 9.48 7.33 8.34
C GLY A 137 9.13 8.81 8.54
N LEU A 138 9.33 9.25 9.78
CA LEU A 138 9.38 10.64 10.20
C LEU A 138 10.81 10.93 10.64
N TRP A 139 11.42 11.95 10.05
CA TRP A 139 12.76 12.39 10.45
C TRP A 139 12.66 13.42 11.57
N ILE A 140 13.57 13.34 12.55
CA ILE A 140 13.68 14.26 13.67
C ILE A 140 15.05 14.93 13.55
N ASN A 141 15.08 16.26 13.65
CA ASN A 141 16.31 17.03 13.57
C ASN A 141 17.29 16.65 14.69
N GLU A 142 18.46 16.13 14.31
CA GLU A 142 19.46 15.66 15.28
C GLU A 142 20.14 16.81 16.04
N ASP A 143 20.26 18.00 15.46
CA ASP A 143 20.83 19.17 16.12
C ASP A 143 19.93 19.63 17.28
N ASP A 144 18.60 19.60 17.08
CA ASP A 144 17.64 19.88 18.15
C ASP A 144 17.70 18.82 19.25
N MET A 145 17.81 17.54 18.87
CA MET A 145 17.98 16.45 19.84
C MET A 145 19.24 16.64 20.70
N LEU A 146 20.36 17.03 20.08
CA LEU A 146 21.62 17.31 20.77
C LEU A 146 21.54 18.56 21.64
N LYS A 147 20.89 19.62 21.15
CA LYS A 147 20.76 20.91 21.83
C LYS A 147 19.87 20.84 23.06
N TYR A 148 18.71 20.20 22.94
CA TYR A 148 17.71 20.18 24.01
C TYR A 148 17.90 19.01 24.97
N GLN A 149 18.56 17.92 24.52
CA GLN A 149 18.77 16.68 25.30
C GLN A 149 17.49 16.13 25.94
N ASN A 150 16.34 16.45 25.35
CA ASN A 150 15.02 16.09 25.83
C ASN A 150 14.09 15.91 24.63
N ALA A 151 13.75 14.67 24.31
CA ALA A 151 12.83 14.34 23.22
C ALA A 151 11.43 14.94 23.39
N TYR A 152 11.05 15.33 24.62
CA TYR A 152 9.77 15.96 24.94
C TYR A 152 9.86 17.49 25.00
N ALA A 153 10.99 18.08 24.61
CA ALA A 153 11.07 19.54 24.50
C ALA A 153 9.99 20.04 23.53
N PRO A 154 9.26 21.13 23.86
CA PRO A 154 8.16 21.62 23.03
C PRO A 154 8.55 21.85 21.56
N GLN A 155 9.77 22.33 21.32
CA GLN A 155 10.31 22.56 19.97
C GLN A 155 10.36 21.28 19.12
N ILE A 156 10.77 20.16 19.72
CA ILE A 156 10.85 18.87 19.04
C ILE A 156 9.44 18.29 18.85
N LEU A 157 8.61 18.34 19.90
CA LEU A 157 7.25 17.79 19.84
C LEU A 157 6.36 18.51 18.84
N ASP A 158 6.43 19.84 18.77
CA ASP A 158 5.59 20.62 17.88
C ASP A 158 6.02 20.43 16.42
N THR A 159 7.33 20.42 16.14
CA THR A 159 7.87 20.06 14.82
C THR A 159 7.43 18.66 14.39
N MET A 160 7.56 17.66 15.28
CA MET A 160 7.15 16.29 15.00
C MET A 160 5.64 16.19 14.70
N LYS A 161 4.78 16.94 15.41
CA LYS A 161 3.33 16.97 15.13
C LYS A 161 3.05 17.59 13.76
N GLU A 162 3.75 18.67 13.40
CA GLU A 162 3.60 19.32 12.11
C GLU A 162 4.02 18.39 10.97
N ASP A 163 5.17 17.73 11.11
CA ASP A 163 5.65 16.77 10.11
C ASP A 163 4.77 15.53 10.03
N THR A 164 4.20 15.07 11.14
CA THR A 164 3.18 14.01 11.13
C THR A 164 1.97 14.41 10.30
N LYS A 165 1.47 15.66 10.45
CA LYS A 165 0.35 16.16 9.64
C LYS A 165 0.71 16.22 8.15
N LYS A 166 1.93 16.69 7.82
CA LYS A 166 2.43 16.69 6.44
C LYS A 166 2.46 15.27 5.87
N ILE A 167 3.02 14.31 6.62
CA ILE A 167 3.08 12.89 6.23
C ILE A 167 1.68 12.33 5.96
N ILE A 168 0.71 12.55 6.86
CA ILE A 168 -0.67 12.10 6.66
C ILE A 168 -1.25 12.68 5.36
N GLY A 169 -1.05 13.99 5.12
CA GLY A 169 -1.48 14.63 3.88
C GLY A 169 -0.80 14.07 2.62
N VAL A 170 0.49 13.71 2.71
CA VAL A 170 1.24 13.08 1.61
C VAL A 170 0.68 11.69 1.31
N LEU A 171 0.47 10.87 2.34
CA LEU A 171 -0.01 9.49 2.19
C LEU A 171 -1.44 9.42 1.66
N HIS A 172 -2.27 10.44 1.92
CA HIS A 172 -3.63 10.53 1.39
C HIS A 172 -3.74 11.37 0.12
N GLY A 173 -2.62 11.76 -0.49
CA GLY A 173 -2.63 12.52 -1.74
C GLY A 173 -3.39 13.85 -1.66
N ASN A 174 -3.36 14.52 -0.51
CA ASN A 174 -4.15 15.72 -0.24
C ASN A 174 -3.30 16.82 0.42
N THR A 175 -2.08 17.04 -0.08
CA THR A 175 -1.22 18.11 0.44
C THR A 175 -0.29 18.69 -0.62
N THR A 176 0.14 19.93 -0.37
CA THR A 176 1.23 20.58 -1.09
C THR A 176 2.22 21.12 -0.06
N ILE A 177 3.49 20.78 -0.25
CA ILE A 177 4.58 21.19 0.63
C ILE A 177 5.42 22.24 -0.11
N ALA A 178 5.63 23.40 0.50
CA ALA A 178 6.46 24.46 -0.05
C ALA A 178 7.95 24.06 -0.06
N PRO A 179 8.76 24.57 -0.99
CA PRO A 179 10.20 24.30 -1.01
C PRO A 179 10.92 24.78 0.25
N GLU A 180 11.73 23.90 0.82
CA GLU A 180 12.64 24.18 1.92
C GLU A 180 13.98 23.46 1.65
N PRO A 181 15.14 24.11 1.87
CA PRO A 181 16.43 23.49 1.65
C PRO A 181 16.57 22.16 2.41
N GLY A 182 17.01 21.11 1.70
CA GLY A 182 17.19 19.77 2.28
C GLY A 182 15.90 18.95 2.42
N HIS A 183 14.73 19.49 2.09
CA HIS A 183 13.44 18.81 2.24
C HIS A 183 12.73 18.58 0.91
N ALA A 184 11.94 17.50 0.85
CA ALA A 184 11.06 17.25 -0.29
C ALA A 184 9.93 18.27 -0.34
N SER A 185 9.55 18.70 -1.55
CA SER A 185 8.48 19.66 -1.79
C SER A 185 7.69 19.32 -3.05
N GLY A 186 6.53 19.96 -3.21
CA GLY A 186 5.62 19.77 -4.33
C GLY A 186 4.22 19.33 -3.91
N THR A 187 3.41 18.96 -4.89
CA THR A 187 2.01 18.55 -4.70
C THR A 187 1.89 17.04 -4.75
N TYR A 188 1.30 16.45 -3.72
CA TYR A 188 1.10 15.01 -3.56
C TYR A 188 -0.37 14.68 -3.82
N THR A 189 -0.63 13.75 -4.74
CA THR A 189 -2.00 13.50 -5.27
C THR A 189 -2.44 12.04 -5.27
N LYS A 190 -1.62 11.12 -4.73
CA LYS A 190 -1.88 9.67 -4.75
C LYS A 190 -2.08 9.14 -3.33
N ASP A 191 -3.04 8.21 -3.23
CA ASP A 191 -3.36 7.36 -2.07
C ASP A 191 -3.39 5.90 -2.57
#